data_AF-A0A8J2NVS6-F1
#
_entry.id   AF-A0A8J2NVS6-F1
#
_cell.length_a   1.000
_cell.length_b   1.000
_cell.length_c   1.000
_cell.angle_alpha   90.00
_cell.angle_beta   90.00
_cell.angle_gamma   90.00
#
_symmetry.space_group_name_H-M   'P 1'
#
loop_
_entity.id
_entity.type
_entity.pdbx_description
1 polymer ?
#
loop_
_entity_poly.entity_id
_entity_poly.type
_entity_poly.pdbx_seq_one_letter_code
_entity_poly.pdbx_strand_id
1 'polypeptide(L)'
;MFEGHDTTAAGFTWSLYLLAKNPEHQALVHIELDEIFGNDTHRSITTNDLPKMKYLDLCIKEALRLYPSVPLIARKVKQEFRLDNETLVPPGVDIAMSPWLTHRDPNIYPEPENFLPSRHTPENSSGRHPYAYIPFSAGLRNCIGQRNVFSGSGDSGFNLSQRYCLAWKVKELSKAKTDEI
;
A
#
# COMPACT_ATOMS: atom_id res chain seq x y z
N MET A 1 -19.50 10.67 -3.66
CA MET A 1 -18.14 10.46 -3.11
C MET A 1 -17.73 9.05 -3.52
N PHE A 2 -17.01 8.88 -4.63
CA PHE A 2 -16.75 7.56 -5.27
C PHE A 2 -15.28 7.11 -5.18
N GLU A 3 -14.31 8.03 -5.22
CA GLU A 3 -12.92 7.62 -5.48
C GLU A 3 -12.12 7.24 -4.23
N GLY A 4 -12.44 7.79 -3.06
CA GLY A 4 -11.70 7.51 -1.81
C GLY A 4 -12.23 6.31 -1.01
N HIS A 5 -13.53 6.03 -1.08
CA HIS A 5 -14.15 5.00 -0.24
C HIS A 5 -13.79 3.59 -0.73
N ASP A 6 -14.09 3.29 -1.99
CA ASP A 6 -13.96 1.93 -2.52
C ASP A 6 -12.50 1.52 -2.69
N THR A 7 -11.65 2.45 -3.14
CA THR A 7 -10.21 2.19 -3.28
C THR A 7 -9.55 1.92 -1.93
N THR A 8 -9.96 2.66 -0.90
CA THR A 8 -9.42 2.47 0.45
C THR A 8 -9.96 1.19 1.07
N ALA A 9 -11.27 0.90 0.94
CA ALA A 9 -11.86 -0.35 1.39
C ALA A 9 -11.15 -1.55 0.77
N ALA A 10 -10.90 -1.53 -0.55
CA ALA A 10 -10.15 -2.57 -1.23
C ALA A 10 -8.73 -2.73 -0.66
N GLY A 11 -8.00 -1.62 -0.45
CA GLY A 11 -6.66 -1.65 0.14
C GLY A 11 -6.67 -2.27 1.55
N PHE A 12 -7.67 -1.97 2.36
CA PHE A 12 -7.88 -2.58 3.68
C PHE A 12 -8.16 -4.07 3.60
N THR A 13 -9.11 -4.46 2.74
CA THR A 13 -9.50 -5.85 2.56
C THR A 13 -8.31 -6.71 2.17
N TRP A 14 -7.51 -6.27 1.20
CA TRP A 14 -6.31 -7.02 0.77
C TRP A 14 -5.22 -7.05 1.83
N SER A 15 -5.02 -5.95 2.57
CA SER A 15 -4.06 -5.92 3.69
C SER A 15 -4.45 -6.92 4.79
N LEU A 16 -5.72 -6.95 5.20
CA LEU A 16 -6.24 -7.91 6.17
C LEU A 16 -6.16 -9.34 5.67
N TYR A 17 -6.55 -9.58 4.42
CA TYR A 17 -6.50 -10.91 3.81
C TYR A 17 -5.07 -11.45 3.79
N LEU A 18 -4.10 -10.63 3.37
CA LEU A 18 -2.70 -11.02 3.33
C LEU A 18 -2.12 -11.26 4.72
N LEU A 19 -2.43 -10.43 5.71
CA LEU A 19 -2.01 -10.68 7.09
C LEU A 19 -2.64 -11.97 7.65
N ALA A 20 -3.92 -12.24 7.36
CA ALA A 20 -4.57 -13.47 7.79
C ALA A 20 -3.97 -14.73 7.15
N LYS A 21 -3.46 -14.62 5.92
CA LYS A 21 -2.75 -15.69 5.19
C LYS A 21 -1.30 -15.88 5.62
N ASN A 22 -0.70 -14.88 6.27
CA ASN A 22 0.72 -14.84 6.65
C ASN A 22 0.84 -14.59 8.18
N PRO A 23 0.55 -15.61 9.02
CA PRO A 23 0.46 -15.44 10.48
C PRO A 23 1.76 -14.97 11.13
N GLU A 24 2.91 -15.25 10.55
CA GLU A 24 4.21 -14.76 10.98
C GLU A 24 4.31 -13.23 10.86
N HIS A 25 3.80 -12.66 9.76
CA HIS A 25 3.74 -11.22 9.57
C HIS A 25 2.66 -10.58 10.45
N GLN A 26 1.54 -11.27 10.65
CA GLN A 26 0.52 -10.85 11.60
C GLN A 26 1.11 -10.74 13.02
N ALA A 27 1.85 -11.75 13.48
CA ALA A 27 2.47 -11.76 14.81
C ALA A 27 3.46 -10.60 15.01
N LEU A 28 4.27 -10.28 13.99
CA LEU A 28 5.18 -9.13 14.04
C LEU A 28 4.43 -7.79 14.12
N VAL A 29 3.30 -7.65 13.41
CA VAL A 29 2.42 -6.48 13.57
C VAL A 29 1.85 -6.42 14.99
N HIS A 30 1.46 -7.53 15.59
CA HIS A 30 0.98 -7.52 16.98
C HIS A 30 2.05 -7.05 17.96
N ILE A 31 3.27 -7.57 17.85
CA ILE A 31 4.40 -7.15 18.69
C ILE A 31 4.61 -5.63 18.56
N GLU A 32 4.63 -5.10 17.34
CA GLU A 32 4.73 -3.65 17.11
C GLU A 32 3.58 -2.88 17.80
N LEU A 33 2.34 -3.35 17.68
CA LEU A 33 1.20 -2.68 18.29
C LEU A 33 1.22 -2.77 19.82
N ASP A 34 1.71 -3.87 20.38
CA ASP A 34 1.85 -4.04 21.83
C ASP A 34 2.98 -3.17 22.38
N GLU A 35 4.06 -2.95 21.64
CA GLU A 35 5.10 -1.99 22.00
C GLU A 35 4.60 -0.53 21.98
N ILE A 36 3.72 -0.19 21.04
CA ILE A 36 3.17 1.17 20.90
C ILE A 36 2.11 1.48 21.96
N PHE A 37 1.21 0.53 22.23
CA PHE A 37 0.02 0.75 23.08
C PHE A 37 0.11 0.09 24.46
N GLY A 38 1.04 -0.83 24.67
CA GLY A 38 1.15 -1.62 25.89
C GLY A 38 -0.16 -2.33 26.23
N ASN A 39 -0.52 -2.30 27.51
CA ASN A 39 -1.75 -2.89 28.04
C ASN A 39 -2.96 -1.93 27.94
N ASP A 40 -2.78 -0.71 27.44
CA ASP A 40 -3.88 0.26 27.33
C ASP A 40 -4.66 0.03 26.04
N THR A 41 -5.58 -0.92 26.09
CA THR A 41 -6.48 -1.25 24.97
C THR A 41 -7.65 -0.27 24.82
N HIS A 42 -7.78 0.71 25.72
CA HIS A 42 -8.89 1.66 25.74
C HIS A 42 -8.49 3.06 25.25
N ARG A 43 -7.19 3.37 25.24
CA ARG A 43 -6.66 4.57 24.60
C ARG A 43 -6.95 4.57 23.09
N SER A 44 -7.54 5.67 22.63
CA SER A 44 -7.65 5.97 21.21
C SER A 44 -6.28 6.21 20.58
N ILE A 45 -6.06 5.70 19.36
CA ILE A 45 -4.83 5.96 18.61
C ILE A 45 -4.80 7.44 18.21
N THR A 46 -3.62 8.05 18.33
CA THR A 46 -3.38 9.45 17.98
C THR A 46 -2.53 9.57 16.72
N THR A 47 -2.49 10.75 16.11
CA THR A 47 -1.62 11.03 14.96
C THR A 47 -0.14 10.80 15.26
N ASN A 48 0.28 10.95 16.52
CA ASN A 48 1.65 10.70 16.99
C ASN A 48 2.04 9.21 17.02
N ASP A 49 1.05 8.31 16.97
CA ASP A 49 1.29 6.88 17.00
C ASP A 49 1.53 6.33 15.58
N LEU A 50 0.98 6.98 14.54
CA LEU A 50 1.10 6.53 13.15
C LEU A 50 2.53 6.38 12.64
N PRO A 51 3.49 7.31 12.93
CA PRO A 51 4.88 7.16 12.50
C PRO A 51 5.61 5.99 13.18
N LYS A 52 5.06 5.45 14.28
CA LYS A 52 5.64 4.32 15.01
C LYS A 52 5.25 2.97 14.41
N MET A 53 4.13 2.89 13.69
CA MET A 53 3.60 1.69 13.03
C MET A 53 4.36 1.36 11.72
N LYS A 54 5.68 1.20 11.83
CA LYS A 54 6.60 1.05 10.70
C LYS A 54 6.38 -0.27 9.97
N TYR A 55 6.26 -1.37 10.70
CA TYR A 55 6.11 -2.70 10.13
C TYR A 55 4.73 -2.91 9.51
N LEU A 56 3.67 -2.42 10.17
CA LEU A 56 2.34 -2.36 9.56
C LEU A 56 2.34 -1.56 8.26
N ASP A 57 3.07 -0.43 8.21
CA ASP A 57 3.23 0.35 6.98
C ASP A 57 3.90 -0.44 5.85
N LEU A 58 4.92 -1.25 6.16
CA LEU A 58 5.54 -2.17 5.18
C LEU A 58 4.54 -3.22 4.66
N CYS A 59 3.71 -3.77 5.56
CA CYS A 59 2.68 -4.75 5.18
C CYS A 59 1.62 -4.14 4.26
N ILE A 60 1.16 -2.92 4.56
CA ILE A 60 0.20 -2.19 3.72
C ILE A 60 0.82 -1.89 2.35
N LYS A 61 2.09 -1.46 2.31
CA LYS A 61 2.80 -1.21 1.04
C LYS A 61 2.85 -2.47 0.18
N GLU A 62 3.23 -3.60 0.77
CA GLU A 62 3.31 -4.86 0.04
C GLU A 62 1.93 -5.35 -0.41
N ALA A 63 0.89 -5.14 0.39
CA ALA A 63 -0.48 -5.43 -0.01
C ALA A 63 -0.92 -4.58 -1.21
N LEU A 64 -0.58 -3.30 -1.25
CA LEU A 64 -0.86 -2.41 -2.39
C LEU A 64 0.04 -2.72 -3.60
N ARG A 65 1.22 -3.32 -3.40
CA ARG A 65 2.06 -3.84 -4.48
C ARG A 65 1.34 -5.01 -5.18
N LEU A 66 0.93 -6.01 -4.41
CA LEU A 66 0.27 -7.21 -4.92
C LEU A 66 -1.15 -6.90 -5.43
N TYR A 67 -1.94 -6.13 -4.70
CA TYR A 67 -3.33 -5.85 -5.01
C TYR A 67 -3.60 -4.34 -5.03
N PRO A 68 -3.08 -3.63 -6.05
CA PRO A 68 -3.38 -2.21 -6.21
C PRO A 68 -4.88 -2.02 -6.45
N SER A 69 -5.50 -1.12 -5.69
CA SER A 69 -6.93 -0.82 -5.83
C SER A 69 -7.31 -0.31 -7.23
N VAL A 70 -6.36 0.30 -7.94
CA VAL A 70 -6.49 0.73 -9.34
C VAL A 70 -5.41 0.04 -10.18
N PRO A 71 -5.72 -1.10 -10.83
CA PRO A 71 -4.71 -1.93 -11.52
C PRO A 71 -4.32 -1.43 -12.92
N LEU A 72 -5.06 -0.47 -13.48
CA LEU A 72 -4.84 0.09 -14.82
C LEU A 72 -5.14 1.59 -14.82
N ILE A 73 -4.25 2.37 -15.43
CA ILE A 73 -4.36 3.82 -15.57
C ILE A 73 -4.15 4.15 -17.05
N ALA A 74 -5.17 4.71 -17.71
CA ALA A 74 -5.10 5.05 -19.13
C ALA A 74 -5.16 6.57 -19.38
N ARG A 75 -4.56 7.02 -20.48
CA ARG A 75 -4.59 8.40 -20.96
C ARG A 75 -4.72 8.43 -22.48
N LYS A 76 -5.58 9.32 -22.98
CA LYS A 76 -5.66 9.63 -24.41
C LYS A 76 -4.61 10.66 -24.79
N VAL A 77 -3.78 10.32 -25.77
CA VAL A 77 -2.75 11.20 -26.33
C VAL A 77 -3.44 12.29 -27.15
N LYS A 78 -3.20 13.55 -26.81
CA LYS A 78 -3.81 14.71 -27.50
C LYS A 78 -2.90 15.35 -28.54
N GLN A 79 -1.60 15.21 -28.36
CA GLN A 79 -0.56 15.77 -29.22
C GLN A 79 0.51 14.70 -29.38
N GLU A 80 1.10 14.66 -30.58
CA GLU A 80 2.20 13.77 -30.87
C GLU A 80 3.35 14.01 -29.88
N PHE A 81 3.94 12.93 -29.37
CA PHE A 81 5.16 13.02 -28.57
C PHE A 81 6.04 11.80 -28.81
N ARG A 82 7.32 11.96 -28.52
CA ARG A 82 8.32 10.90 -28.63
C ARG A 82 8.44 10.17 -27.28
N LEU A 83 8.15 8.86 -27.27
CA LEU A 83 8.18 8.03 -26.06
C LEU A 83 9.61 7.60 -25.71
N ASP A 84 10.39 7.25 -26.73
CA ASP A 84 11.81 6.90 -26.64
C ASP A 84 12.52 7.34 -27.93
N ASN A 85 13.79 7.01 -28.11
CA ASN A 85 14.56 7.47 -29.27
C ASN A 85 13.94 7.05 -30.62
N GLU A 86 13.18 5.96 -30.67
CA GLU A 86 12.67 5.34 -31.88
C GLU A 86 11.14 5.48 -32.02
N THR A 87 10.43 5.61 -30.91
CA THR A 87 8.96 5.54 -30.86
C THR A 87 8.32 6.93 -30.83
N LEU A 88 7.60 7.26 -31.90
CA LEU A 88 6.74 8.43 -31.99
C LEU A 88 5.27 8.01 -31.80
N VAL A 89 4.58 8.63 -30.84
CA VAL A 89 3.20 8.29 -30.51
C VAL A 89 2.25 9.34 -31.07
N PRO A 90 1.35 8.99 -32.02
CA PRO A 90 0.45 9.94 -32.65
C PRO A 90 -0.73 10.33 -31.72
N PRO A 91 -1.39 11.47 -31.98
CA PRO A 91 -2.61 11.85 -31.27
C PRO A 91 -3.75 10.86 -31.52
N GLY A 92 -4.65 10.72 -30.55
CA GLY A 92 -5.82 9.83 -30.61
C GLY A 92 -5.62 8.44 -30.01
N VAL A 93 -4.37 8.01 -29.84
CA VAL A 93 -4.00 6.73 -29.20
C VAL A 93 -4.27 6.77 -27.69
N ASP A 94 -4.68 5.65 -27.12
CA ASP A 94 -4.75 5.46 -25.66
C ASP A 94 -3.49 4.74 -25.16
N ILE A 95 -2.80 5.35 -24.20
CA ILE A 95 -1.67 4.74 -23.49
C ILE A 95 -2.18 4.25 -22.14
N ALA A 96 -1.91 3.00 -21.82
CA ALA A 96 -2.23 2.40 -20.55
C ALA A 96 -0.97 2.01 -19.77
N MET A 97 -0.95 2.35 -18.49
CA MET A 97 0.05 1.92 -17.51
C MET A 97 -0.63 0.99 -16.53
N SER A 98 -0.02 -0.14 -16.23
CA SER A 98 -0.59 -1.12 -15.31
C SER A 98 0.29 -1.28 -14.08
N PRO A 99 -0.06 -0.64 -12.94
CA PRO A 99 0.55 -0.96 -11.65
C PRO A 99 0.53 -2.47 -11.36
N TRP A 100 -0.54 -3.17 -11.74
CA TRP A 100 -0.66 -4.63 -11.56
C TRP A 100 0.50 -5.39 -12.22
N LEU A 101 0.85 -5.06 -13.47
CA LEU A 101 1.94 -5.69 -14.20
C LEU A 101 3.31 -5.19 -13.73
N THR A 102 3.50 -3.87 -13.58
CA THR A 102 4.77 -3.29 -13.14
C THR A 102 5.18 -3.81 -11.77
N HIS A 103 4.22 -3.96 -10.84
CA HIS A 103 4.49 -4.47 -9.50
C HIS A 103 4.81 -5.96 -9.45
N ARG A 104 4.61 -6.69 -10.55
CA ARG A 104 4.89 -8.13 -10.70
C ARG A 104 6.05 -8.43 -11.64
N ASP A 105 6.75 -7.41 -12.13
CA ASP A 105 7.93 -7.63 -12.97
C ASP A 105 9.04 -8.30 -12.12
N PRO A 106 9.44 -9.55 -12.45
CA PRO A 106 10.46 -10.27 -11.68
C PRO A 106 11.85 -9.63 -11.76
N ASN A 107 12.10 -8.77 -12.75
CA ASN A 107 13.35 -8.01 -12.85
C ASN A 107 13.42 -6.89 -11.80
N ILE A 108 12.28 -6.43 -11.31
CA ILE A 108 12.16 -5.39 -10.28
C ILE A 108 11.89 -6.03 -8.91
N TYR A 109 11.05 -7.06 -8.88
CA TYR A 109 10.59 -7.76 -7.69
C TYR A 109 10.85 -9.27 -7.84
N PRO A 110 12.02 -9.77 -7.44
CA PRO A 110 12.29 -11.22 -7.43
C PRO A 110 11.25 -11.96 -6.61
N GLU A 111 10.69 -13.07 -7.10
CA GLU A 111 9.53 -13.76 -6.48
C GLU A 111 8.29 -12.85 -6.34
N PRO A 112 7.78 -12.29 -7.45
CA PRO A 112 6.83 -11.17 -7.42
C PRO A 112 5.48 -11.49 -6.78
N GLU A 113 5.06 -12.76 -6.73
CA GLU A 113 3.77 -13.17 -6.15
C GLU A 113 3.83 -13.40 -4.63
N ASN A 114 5.03 -13.47 -4.04
CA ASN A 114 5.19 -13.67 -2.61
C ASN A 114 4.95 -12.37 -1.84
N PHE A 115 4.21 -12.46 -0.73
CA PHE A 115 3.99 -11.35 0.19
C PHE A 115 5.23 -11.16 1.08
N LEU A 116 6.08 -10.19 0.72
CA LEU A 116 7.33 -9.92 1.41
C LEU A 116 7.42 -8.44 1.83
N PRO A 117 6.89 -8.06 3.01
CA PRO A 117 6.93 -6.67 3.51
C PRO A 117 8.33 -6.07 3.55
N SER A 118 9.36 -6.90 3.76
CA SER A 118 10.77 -6.49 3.80
C SER A 118 11.24 -5.81 2.51
N ARG A 119 10.57 -5.98 1.37
CA ARG A 119 10.88 -5.27 0.12
C ARG A 119 10.79 -3.76 0.25
N HIS A 120 9.99 -3.27 1.19
CA HIS A 120 9.72 -1.85 1.36
C HIS A 120 10.57 -1.20 2.46
N THR A 121 11.53 -1.93 3.05
CA THR A 121 12.51 -1.32 3.97
C THR A 121 13.40 -0.32 3.22
N PRO A 122 13.97 0.69 3.91
CA PRO A 122 14.89 1.64 3.28
C PRO A 122 16.04 0.95 2.53
N GLU A 123 16.56 -0.15 3.06
CA GLU A 123 17.69 -0.89 2.50
C GLU A 123 17.30 -1.59 1.20
N ASN A 124 16.16 -2.30 1.18
CA ASN A 124 15.71 -3.10 0.03
C ASN A 124 14.97 -2.28 -1.05
N SER A 125 14.60 -1.04 -0.73
CA SER A 125 14.04 -0.09 -1.69
C SER A 125 15.08 0.88 -2.26
N SER A 126 16.29 0.91 -1.68
CA SER A 126 17.40 1.70 -2.20
C SER A 126 17.73 1.32 -3.65
N GLY A 127 17.91 2.32 -4.50
CA GLY A 127 18.23 2.12 -5.93
C GLY A 127 17.07 1.63 -6.80
N ARG A 128 15.89 1.36 -6.22
CA ARG A 128 14.69 1.03 -7.02
C ARG A 128 14.26 2.24 -7.84
N HIS A 129 13.94 2.01 -9.11
CA HIS A 129 13.47 3.07 -10.00
C HIS A 129 12.21 3.76 -9.42
N PRO A 130 12.09 5.10 -9.46
CA PRO A 130 10.98 5.83 -8.85
C PRO A 130 9.59 5.42 -9.37
N TYR A 131 9.50 4.91 -10.60
CA TYR A 131 8.26 4.46 -11.22
C TYR A 131 8.00 2.95 -11.10
N ALA A 132 8.84 2.21 -10.36
CA ALA A 132 8.67 0.78 -10.12
C ALA A 132 7.61 0.45 -9.05
N TYR A 133 7.28 1.42 -8.19
CA TYR A 133 6.24 1.29 -7.17
C TYR A 133 5.28 2.48 -7.27
N ILE A 134 4.16 2.25 -7.96
CA ILE A 134 3.18 3.28 -8.34
C ILE A 134 1.73 2.89 -7.96
N PRO A 135 1.46 2.42 -6.73
CA PRO A 135 0.09 2.07 -6.30
C PRO A 135 -0.87 3.26 -6.31
N PHE A 136 -0.32 4.48 -6.33
CA PHE A 136 -1.03 5.74 -6.35
C PHE A 136 -0.75 6.56 -7.63
N SER A 137 -0.28 5.92 -8.69
CA SER A 137 0.27 6.58 -9.88
C SER A 137 1.50 7.45 -9.55
N ALA A 138 2.05 8.13 -10.55
CA ALA A 138 3.16 9.07 -10.42
C ALA A 138 2.95 10.32 -11.29
N GLY A 139 3.80 11.34 -11.09
CA GLY A 139 3.77 12.60 -11.83
C GLY A 139 2.64 13.55 -11.42
N LEU A 140 2.30 14.50 -12.30
CA LEU A 140 1.36 15.61 -12.03
C LEU A 140 -0.09 15.18 -11.73
N ARG A 141 -0.44 13.92 -12.03
CA ARG A 141 -1.78 13.35 -11.82
C ARG A 141 -1.72 12.13 -10.90
N ASN A 142 -0.74 12.07 -10.00
CA ASN A 142 -0.74 11.08 -8.94
C ASN A 142 -1.91 11.32 -7.98
N CYS A 143 -2.26 10.29 -7.22
CA CYS A 143 -3.34 10.38 -6.24
C CYS A 143 -3.00 11.43 -5.19
N ILE A 144 -3.87 12.43 -5.02
CA ILE A 144 -3.75 13.41 -3.94
C ILE A 144 -3.81 12.76 -2.55
N GLY A 145 -4.45 11.59 -2.44
CA GLY A 145 -4.52 10.79 -1.22
C GLY A 145 -3.20 10.09 -0.86
N GLN A 146 -2.20 10.05 -1.74
CA GLN A 146 -0.92 9.36 -1.51
C GLN A 146 -0.11 9.97 -0.35
N ARG A 147 -0.07 11.30 -0.25
CA ARG A 147 0.66 12.03 0.82
C ARG A 147 0.22 11.57 2.21
N ASN A 148 -0.97 10.99 2.27
CA ASN A 148 -1.63 10.64 3.50
C ASN A 148 -1.50 9.15 3.83
N VAL A 149 -0.72 8.42 3.03
CA VAL A 149 -0.34 7.03 3.25
C VAL A 149 1.11 6.94 3.72
N PHE A 150 1.99 7.90 3.43
CA PHE A 150 3.44 7.69 3.65
C PHE A 150 4.21 8.78 4.41
N SER A 151 3.65 9.97 4.66
CA SER A 151 4.32 10.99 5.48
C SER A 151 3.62 11.21 6.81
N GLY A 152 4.39 11.18 7.91
CA GLY A 152 3.98 11.61 9.26
C GLY A 152 3.74 13.12 9.38
N SER A 153 3.23 13.77 8.34
CA SER A 153 2.94 15.20 8.31
C SER A 153 1.63 15.45 7.56
N GLY A 154 0.55 15.56 8.35
CA GLY A 154 -0.68 16.30 8.05
C GLY A 154 -1.57 15.82 6.89
N ASP A 155 -2.66 15.15 7.24
CA ASP A 155 -3.98 15.08 6.57
C ASP A 155 -4.27 14.22 5.32
N SER A 156 -4.52 12.92 5.59
CA SER A 156 -5.73 12.11 5.30
C SER A 156 -6.02 11.46 3.91
N GLY A 157 -5.76 10.13 3.81
CA GLY A 157 -5.90 9.30 2.60
C GLY A 157 -5.56 7.83 2.86
N PHE A 158 -4.83 7.53 3.95
CA PHE A 158 -5.37 6.64 4.97
C PHE A 158 -5.63 7.52 6.20
N ASN A 159 -6.89 7.72 6.55
CA ASN A 159 -7.27 8.46 7.76
C ASN A 159 -6.73 7.72 9.02
N LEU A 160 -6.39 8.43 10.10
CA LEU A 160 -6.05 7.86 11.40
C LEU A 160 -7.01 6.72 11.80
N SER A 161 -8.32 6.91 11.58
CA SER A 161 -9.41 5.95 11.84
C SER A 161 -9.29 4.66 11.03
N GLN A 162 -8.65 4.74 9.87
CA GLN A 162 -8.53 3.68 8.89
C GLN A 162 -7.36 2.77 9.29
N ARG A 163 -6.18 3.35 9.55
CA ARG A 163 -5.05 2.59 10.17
C ARG A 163 -5.43 2.06 11.55
N TYR A 164 -6.20 2.82 12.32
CA TYR A 164 -6.81 2.38 13.57
C TYR A 164 -7.68 1.15 13.41
N CYS A 165 -8.64 1.19 12.47
CA CYS A 165 -9.54 0.07 12.24
C CYS A 165 -8.76 -1.19 11.86
N LEU A 166 -7.73 -1.07 11.02
CA LEU A 166 -6.87 -2.19 10.66
C LEU A 166 -6.05 -2.72 11.83
N ALA A 167 -5.39 -1.85 12.59
CA ALA A 167 -4.62 -2.25 13.78
C ALA A 167 -5.52 -2.97 14.81
N TRP A 168 -6.71 -2.43 15.04
CA TRP A 168 -7.70 -3.02 15.93
C TRP A 168 -8.23 -4.36 15.41
N LYS A 169 -8.55 -4.45 14.11
CA LYS A 169 -9.03 -5.70 13.50
C LYS A 169 -7.96 -6.78 13.47
N VAL A 170 -6.69 -6.43 13.29
CA VAL A 170 -5.56 -7.34 13.46
C VAL A 170 -5.54 -7.90 14.88
N LYS A 171 -5.70 -7.04 15.91
CA LYS A 171 -5.85 -7.46 17.32
C LYS A 171 -7.04 -8.39 17.57
N GLU A 172 -8.17 -8.19 16.89
CA GLU A 172 -9.33 -9.09 17.01
C GLU A 172 -9.13 -10.46 16.33
N LEU A 173 -8.48 -10.49 15.16
CA LEU A 173 -8.29 -11.72 14.38
C LEU A 173 -7.51 -12.80 15.13
N SER A 174 -6.68 -12.44 16.12
CA SER A 174 -5.99 -13.44 16.95
C SER A 174 -6.88 -14.03 18.04
N LYS A 175 -7.75 -13.21 18.66
CA LYS A 175 -8.69 -13.66 19.70
C LYS A 175 -9.61 -14.77 19.17
N ALA A 176 -10.10 -14.60 17.94
CA ALA A 176 -10.94 -15.59 17.27
C ALA A 176 -10.23 -16.93 17.01
N LYS A 177 -8.89 -16.97 16.92
CA LYS A 177 -8.13 -18.22 16.78
C LYS A 177 -7.87 -18.92 18.11
N THR A 178 -7.77 -18.18 19.21
CA THR A 178 -7.61 -18.75 20.57
C THR A 178 -8.91 -19.35 21.12
N ASP A 179 -10.06 -18.92 20.63
CA ASP A 179 -11.37 -19.44 21.08
C ASP A 179 -11.82 -20.72 20.33
N GLU A 180 -11.05 -21.19 19.33
CA GLU A 180 -11.31 -22.42 18.56
C GLU A 180 -10.38 -23.60 18.93
N ILE A 181 -9.63 -23.52 20.03
CA ILE A 181 -8.74 -24.59 20.54
C ILE A 181 -9.12 -24.98 21.98
#